data_AF-A0A7C3LR40-F1
#
_entry.id   AF-A0A7C3LR40-F1
#
_cell.length_a   1.000
_cell.length_b   1.000
_cell.length_c   1.000
_cell.angle_alpha   90.00
_cell.angle_beta   90.00
_cell.angle_gamma   90.00
#
_symmetry.space_group_name_H-M   'P 1'
#
loop_
_entity.id
_entity.type
_entity.pdbx_description
1 polymer ?
#
loop_
_entity_poly.entity_id
_entity_poly.type
_entity_poly.pdbx_seq_one_letter_code
_entity_poly.pdbx_strand_id
1 'polypeptide(L)'
;MKNEIEQFTLEPLVDPQFIQTSLARYRQNGIAKDWEIVQAHDSVAVLIYHQERDRLILVKQFRPAVYLHNDEGMTIELCAGIVDKDLTLQEIAQEEIEEECGYRVPLEKVEKITAFYTSVGFAGSRQTLYYAEVDDRMKVSEGGGVDNELIEVIEMTPQKAKTFIYDESIAKTPGLMFAFMWWFEKSKK
;
A
#
# COMPACT_ATOMS: atom_id res chain seq x y z
N MET A 1 -13.72 13.38 -5.06
CA MET A 1 -13.46 14.75 -4.54
C MET A 1 -12.49 15.45 -5.50
N LYS A 2 -12.53 16.78 -5.70
CA LYS A 2 -11.51 17.46 -6.53
C LYS A 2 -10.25 17.58 -5.66
N ASN A 3 -9.16 16.90 -6.05
CA ASN A 3 -7.91 16.95 -5.32
C ASN A 3 -7.12 18.19 -5.78
N GLU A 4 -7.26 19.31 -5.06
CA GLU A 4 -6.57 20.56 -5.37
C GLU A 4 -5.28 20.63 -4.56
N ILE A 5 -4.13 20.58 -5.26
CA ILE A 5 -2.81 20.70 -4.66
C ILE A 5 -2.30 22.11 -4.93
N GLU A 6 -2.05 22.86 -3.86
CA GLU A 6 -1.51 24.22 -3.92
C GLU A 6 -0.20 24.31 -3.14
N GLN A 7 0.69 25.22 -3.54
CA GLN A 7 1.93 25.54 -2.80
C GLN A 7 2.86 24.33 -2.56
N PHE A 8 2.97 23.42 -3.53
CA PHE A 8 3.85 22.25 -3.43
C PHE A 8 5.33 22.67 -3.50
N THR A 9 6.04 22.62 -2.37
CA THR A 9 7.48 22.94 -2.26
C THR A 9 8.25 21.78 -1.66
N LEU A 10 9.54 21.66 -2.02
CA LEU A 10 10.46 20.67 -1.45
C LEU A 10 11.50 21.36 -0.57
N GLU A 11 11.70 20.83 0.63
CA GLU A 11 12.69 21.30 1.59
C GLU A 11 13.54 20.13 2.11
N PRO A 12 14.79 20.37 2.54
CA PRO A 12 15.56 19.35 3.24
C PRO A 12 14.85 18.89 4.52
N LEU A 13 14.90 17.59 4.81
CA LEU A 13 14.34 17.04 6.03
C LEU A 13 15.12 17.54 7.26
N VAL A 14 14.40 18.02 8.28
CA VAL A 14 14.93 18.39 9.59
C VAL A 14 14.20 17.55 10.63
N ASP A 15 14.96 16.70 11.35
CA ASP A 15 14.46 15.76 12.38
C ASP A 15 13.27 14.89 11.91
N PRO A 16 13.45 14.10 10.82
CA PRO A 16 12.33 13.42 10.19
C PRO A 16 11.83 12.21 10.99
N GLN A 17 10.50 12.01 10.99
CA GLN A 17 9.84 10.95 11.75
C GLN A 17 9.74 9.62 11.00
N PHE A 18 9.44 9.65 9.69
CA PHE A 18 9.09 8.44 8.93
C PHE A 18 10.19 7.93 8.01
N ILE A 19 11.04 8.83 7.51
CA ILE A 19 12.12 8.48 6.57
C ILE A 19 13.41 9.21 6.91
N GLN A 20 14.55 8.54 6.78
CA GLN A 20 15.86 9.14 6.98
C GLN A 20 16.76 8.88 5.77
N THR A 21 17.33 9.93 5.19
CA THR A 21 18.33 9.79 4.13
C THR A 21 19.71 9.57 4.75
N SER A 22 20.51 8.67 4.20
CA SER A 22 21.88 8.40 4.66
C SER A 22 22.80 8.07 3.49
N LEU A 23 24.08 8.41 3.60
CA LEU A 23 25.11 7.94 2.68
C LEU A 23 25.78 6.69 3.28
N ALA A 24 25.42 5.52 2.76
CA ALA A 24 26.07 4.28 3.13
C ALA A 24 27.50 4.25 2.56
N ARG A 25 28.49 3.92 3.39
CA ARG A 25 29.88 3.69 2.96
C ARG A 25 30.31 2.31 3.39
N TYR A 26 30.74 1.50 2.44
CA TYR A 26 31.03 0.09 2.70
C TYR A 26 32.17 -0.42 1.81
N ARG A 27 32.71 -1.60 2.15
CA ARG A 27 33.66 -2.31 1.31
C ARG A 27 33.04 -3.63 0.87
N GLN A 28 33.07 -3.89 -0.42
CA GLN A 28 32.62 -5.15 -1.00
C GLN A 28 33.76 -5.77 -1.79
N ASN A 29 34.22 -6.95 -1.38
CA ASN A 29 35.34 -7.67 -2.01
C ASN A 29 36.60 -6.79 -2.16
N GLY A 30 36.94 -6.03 -1.10
CA GLY A 30 38.09 -5.12 -1.08
C GLY A 30 37.87 -3.77 -1.74
N ILE A 31 36.81 -3.60 -2.54
CA ILE A 31 36.49 -2.36 -3.24
C ILE A 31 35.65 -1.46 -2.33
N ALA A 32 36.11 -0.21 -2.12
CA ALA A 32 35.33 0.80 -1.41
C ALA A 32 34.18 1.30 -2.29
N LYS A 33 33.00 1.44 -1.70
CA LYS A 33 31.76 1.89 -2.35
C LYS A 33 31.01 2.83 -1.42
N ASP A 34 30.21 3.68 -2.02
CA ASP A 34 29.18 4.44 -1.35
C ASP A 34 27.85 4.34 -2.11
N TRP A 35 26.76 4.58 -1.40
CA TRP A 35 25.41 4.55 -1.96
C TRP A 35 24.45 5.39 -1.10
N GLU A 36 23.59 6.17 -1.74
CA GLU A 36 22.54 6.93 -1.06
C GLU A 36 21.38 5.99 -0.71
N ILE A 37 20.99 5.96 0.56
CA ILE A 37 19.91 5.11 1.05
C ILE A 37 18.84 5.93 1.77
N VAL A 38 17.60 5.47 1.69
CA VAL A 38 16.48 5.97 2.47
C VAL A 38 16.08 4.88 3.46
N GLN A 39 16.20 5.14 4.74
CA GLN A 39 15.66 4.26 5.77
C GLN A 39 14.18 4.62 5.93
N ALA A 40 13.31 3.66 5.65
CA ALA A 40 11.86 3.79 5.79
C ALA A 40 11.31 2.54 6.48
N HIS A 41 10.17 2.68 7.16
CA HIS A 41 9.52 1.57 7.86
C HIS A 41 9.17 0.40 6.92
N ASP A 42 9.19 -0.81 7.48
CA ASP A 42 8.50 -1.95 6.88
C ASP A 42 6.98 -1.69 6.87
N SER A 43 6.24 -2.45 6.07
CA SER A 43 4.80 -2.21 5.90
C SER A 43 4.00 -3.52 5.74
N VAL A 44 2.69 -3.40 5.91
CA VAL A 44 1.71 -4.42 5.51
C VAL A 44 0.90 -3.92 4.32
N ALA A 45 0.32 -4.84 3.55
CA ALA A 45 -0.66 -4.54 2.52
C ALA A 45 -1.69 -5.66 2.48
N VAL A 46 -2.95 -5.34 2.15
CA VAL A 46 -4.07 -6.29 2.17
C VAL A 46 -4.83 -6.22 0.86
N LEU A 47 -4.98 -7.36 0.20
CA LEU A 47 -5.99 -7.54 -0.83
C LEU A 47 -7.32 -7.92 -0.17
N ILE A 48 -8.34 -7.10 -0.38
CA ILE A 48 -9.66 -7.31 0.19
C ILE A 48 -10.64 -7.71 -0.91
N TYR A 49 -11.38 -8.79 -0.71
CA TYR A 49 -12.43 -9.24 -1.64
C TYR A 49 -13.80 -9.26 -0.97
N HIS A 50 -14.75 -8.52 -1.55
CA HIS A 50 -16.13 -8.52 -1.13
C HIS A 50 -16.89 -9.65 -1.81
N GLN A 51 -17.28 -10.66 -1.03
CA GLN A 51 -17.83 -11.91 -1.56
C GLN A 51 -19.19 -11.71 -2.22
N GLU A 52 -20.09 -10.95 -1.60
CA GLU A 52 -21.48 -10.79 -2.08
C GLU A 52 -21.57 -9.93 -3.34
N ARG A 53 -20.66 -8.98 -3.52
CA ARG A 53 -20.64 -8.02 -4.64
C ARG A 53 -19.73 -8.43 -5.79
N ASP A 54 -18.91 -9.46 -5.57
CA ASP A 54 -17.82 -9.86 -6.46
C ASP A 54 -16.90 -8.67 -6.82
N ARG A 55 -16.34 -8.04 -5.78
CA ARG A 55 -15.50 -6.83 -5.91
C ARG A 55 -14.21 -6.94 -5.12
N LEU A 56 -13.12 -6.49 -5.73
CA LEU A 56 -11.89 -6.17 -5.03
C LEU A 56 -12.03 -4.77 -4.44
N ILE A 57 -11.81 -4.64 -3.13
CA ILE A 57 -11.81 -3.37 -2.42
C ILE A 57 -10.38 -2.85 -2.40
N LEU A 58 -10.20 -1.62 -2.87
CA LEU A 58 -8.92 -0.95 -3.02
C LEU A 58 -9.04 0.47 -2.47
N VAL A 59 -7.91 1.15 -2.38
CA VAL A 59 -7.86 2.55 -1.97
C VAL A 59 -7.31 3.42 -3.08
N LYS A 60 -7.80 4.65 -3.17
CA LYS A 60 -7.28 5.68 -4.05
C LYS A 60 -6.88 6.88 -3.19
N GLN A 61 -5.63 7.28 -3.27
CA GLN A 61 -5.08 8.34 -2.42
C GLN A 61 -4.00 9.14 -3.14
N PHE A 62 -3.69 10.33 -2.61
CA PHE A 62 -2.64 11.19 -3.14
C PHE A 62 -1.28 10.78 -2.58
N ARG A 63 -0.29 10.61 -3.46
CA ARG A 63 1.10 10.35 -3.11
C ARG A 63 1.97 11.51 -3.60
N PRO A 64 2.52 12.35 -2.70
CA PRO A 64 3.40 13.47 -3.06
C PRO A 64 4.59 13.06 -3.94
N ALA A 65 5.17 11.89 -3.67
CA ALA A 65 6.30 11.37 -4.45
C ALA A 65 5.91 11.03 -5.90
N VAL A 66 4.68 10.60 -6.15
CA VAL A 66 4.18 10.33 -7.50
C VAL A 66 3.81 11.64 -8.20
N TYR A 67 3.26 12.60 -7.46
CA TYR A 67 2.92 13.93 -7.97
C TYR A 67 4.13 14.62 -8.62
N LEU A 68 5.32 14.49 -8.02
CA LEU A 68 6.58 14.98 -8.57
C LEU A 68 6.92 14.46 -9.97
N HIS A 69 6.32 13.34 -10.38
CA HIS A 69 6.63 12.68 -11.65
C HIS A 69 5.52 12.78 -12.70
N ASN A 70 4.27 13.01 -12.29
CA ASN A 70 3.13 12.99 -13.21
C ASN A 70 2.12 14.12 -13.05
N ASP A 71 2.35 15.08 -12.14
CA ASP A 71 1.48 16.24 -11.87
C ASP A 71 0.03 15.90 -11.46
N GLU A 72 -0.28 14.63 -11.16
CA GLU A 72 -1.59 14.18 -10.66
C GLU A 72 -1.47 13.60 -9.24
N GLY A 73 -0.44 12.78 -8.99
CA GLY A 73 -0.14 12.17 -7.69
C GLY A 73 -1.15 11.15 -7.19
N MET A 74 -2.29 10.96 -7.87
CA MET A 74 -3.28 9.98 -7.48
C MET A 74 -2.83 8.57 -7.86
N THR A 75 -2.92 7.66 -6.88
CA THR A 75 -2.58 6.26 -7.04
C THR A 75 -3.77 5.38 -6.68
N ILE A 76 -3.85 4.21 -7.30
CA ILE A 76 -4.75 3.14 -6.86
C ILE A 76 -3.90 2.02 -6.27
N GLU A 77 -4.19 1.67 -5.02
CA GLU A 77 -3.33 0.86 -4.17
C GLU A 77 -4.15 -0.19 -3.39
N LEU A 78 -3.44 -1.15 -2.80
CA LEU A 78 -4.02 -2.01 -1.77
C LEU A 78 -4.18 -1.21 -0.48
N CYS A 79 -5.10 -1.63 0.38
CA CYS A 79 -5.14 -1.16 1.76
C CYS A 79 -3.79 -1.49 2.44
N ALA A 80 -3.15 -0.55 3.11
CA ALA A 80 -1.77 -0.71 3.57
C ALA A 80 -1.37 0.24 4.70
N GLY A 81 -0.61 -0.28 5.66
CA GLY A 81 -0.09 0.47 6.81
C GLY A 81 1.41 0.29 7.02
N ILE A 82 2.04 1.27 7.67
CA ILE A 82 3.43 1.15 8.13
C ILE A 82 3.51 0.33 9.41
N VAL A 83 4.67 -0.29 9.66
CA VAL A 83 4.93 -1.02 10.91
C VAL A 83 5.62 -0.07 11.88
N ASP A 84 4.80 0.64 12.67
CA ASP A 84 5.23 1.64 13.66
C ASP A 84 4.58 1.46 15.04
N LYS A 85 3.74 0.43 15.21
CA LYS A 85 3.04 0.08 16.46
C LYS A 85 3.59 -1.23 17.04
N ASP A 86 3.41 -1.44 18.36
CA ASP A 86 3.72 -2.70 19.05
C ASP A 86 2.56 -3.71 18.88
N LEU A 87 2.30 -4.08 17.63
CA LEU A 87 1.27 -5.03 17.20
C LEU A 87 1.89 -6.06 16.26
N THR A 88 1.27 -7.24 16.15
CA THR A 88 1.65 -8.18 15.11
C THR A 88 1.29 -7.62 13.73
N LEU A 89 2.03 -8.03 12.69
CA LEU A 89 1.75 -7.62 11.31
C LEU A 89 0.30 -7.96 10.87
N GLN A 90 -0.29 -9.01 11.43
CA GLN A 90 -1.67 -9.40 11.13
C GLN A 90 -2.68 -8.46 11.81
N GLU A 91 -2.40 -8.01 13.03
CA GLU A 91 -3.22 -7.02 13.74
C GLU A 91 -3.13 -5.65 13.07
N ILE A 92 -1.95 -5.21 12.65
CA ILE A 92 -1.80 -3.97 11.86
C ILE A 92 -2.61 -4.08 10.57
N ALA A 93 -2.50 -5.19 9.83
CA ALA A 93 -3.28 -5.40 8.62
C ALA A 93 -4.80 -5.38 8.89
N GLN A 94 -5.27 -5.90 10.03
CA GLN A 94 -6.68 -5.84 10.43
C GLN A 94 -7.15 -4.41 10.72
N GLU A 95 -6.34 -3.66 11.47
CA GLU A 95 -6.60 -2.26 11.83
C GLU A 95 -6.75 -1.41 10.57
N GLU A 96 -5.82 -1.53 9.61
CA GLU A 96 -5.86 -0.80 8.34
C GLU A 96 -7.09 -1.10 7.49
N ILE A 97 -7.58 -2.36 7.48
CA ILE A 97 -8.84 -2.71 6.78
C ILE A 97 -10.03 -1.96 7.39
N GLU A 98 -10.04 -1.78 8.71
CA GLU A 98 -11.09 -1.04 9.41
C GLU A 98 -10.97 0.46 9.17
N GLU A 99 -9.77 1.03 9.27
CA GLU A 99 -9.49 2.45 9.12
C GLU A 99 -9.67 2.93 7.67
N GLU A 100 -8.95 2.33 6.73
CA GLU A 100 -8.94 2.78 5.34
C GLU A 100 -10.20 2.34 4.58
N CYS A 101 -10.69 1.11 4.82
CA CYS A 101 -11.76 0.50 4.02
C CYS A 101 -13.11 0.37 4.76
N GLY A 102 -13.14 0.56 6.07
CA GLY A 102 -14.35 0.55 6.89
C GLY A 102 -14.90 -0.83 7.22
N TYR A 103 -14.12 -1.90 7.10
CA TYR A 103 -14.57 -3.26 7.38
C TYR A 103 -13.87 -3.85 8.61
N ARG A 104 -14.64 -4.39 9.56
CA ARG A 104 -14.11 -5.11 10.71
C ARG A 104 -14.10 -6.61 10.45
N VAL A 105 -12.96 -7.11 9.99
CA VAL A 105 -12.73 -8.55 9.74
C VAL A 105 -12.24 -9.26 11.01
N PRO A 106 -12.61 -10.53 11.28
CA PRO A 106 -11.97 -11.31 12.34
C PRO A 106 -10.49 -11.55 12.04
N LEU A 107 -9.62 -11.47 13.05
CA LEU A 107 -8.17 -11.55 12.88
C LEU A 107 -7.74 -12.85 12.18
N GLU A 108 -8.37 -13.98 12.53
CA GLU A 108 -8.11 -15.29 11.93
C GLU A 108 -8.48 -15.40 10.44
N LYS A 109 -9.22 -14.43 9.91
CA LYS A 109 -9.59 -14.33 8.49
C LYS A 109 -8.61 -13.48 7.67
N VAL A 110 -7.64 -12.83 8.31
CA VAL A 110 -6.57 -12.09 7.64
C VAL A 110 -5.44 -13.07 7.29
N GLU A 111 -5.48 -13.61 6.07
CA GLU A 111 -4.57 -14.66 5.60
C GLU A 111 -3.28 -14.06 5.04
N LYS A 112 -2.11 -14.52 5.49
CA LYS A 112 -0.83 -14.10 4.88
C LYS A 112 -0.64 -14.75 3.51
N ILE A 113 -0.36 -13.93 2.49
CA ILE A 113 0.05 -14.39 1.16
C ILE A 113 1.56 -14.62 1.10
N THR A 114 2.35 -13.55 1.28
CA THR A 114 3.81 -13.57 1.13
C THR A 114 4.45 -12.30 1.71
N ALA A 115 5.76 -12.11 1.53
CA ALA A 115 6.44 -10.85 1.78
C ALA A 115 7.53 -10.59 0.73
N PHE A 116 7.81 -9.34 0.43
CA PHE A 116 8.82 -8.92 -0.55
C PHE A 116 9.49 -7.61 -0.14
N TYR A 117 10.65 -7.33 -0.73
CA TYR A 117 11.35 -6.06 -0.55
C TYR A 117 10.95 -5.09 -1.66
N THR A 118 10.70 -3.83 -1.28
CA THR A 118 10.31 -2.74 -2.18
C THR A 118 11.46 -1.74 -2.30
N SER A 119 11.49 -0.99 -3.40
CA SER A 119 12.48 0.08 -3.60
C SER A 119 13.93 -0.38 -3.34
N VAL A 120 14.26 -1.61 -3.75
CA VAL A 120 15.51 -2.33 -3.41
C VAL A 120 16.79 -1.59 -3.82
N GLY A 121 16.69 -0.62 -4.72
CA GLY A 121 17.79 0.22 -5.15
C GLY A 121 18.17 1.33 -4.15
N PHE A 122 17.31 1.72 -3.22
CA PHE A 122 17.61 2.82 -2.29
C PHE A 122 17.00 2.67 -0.90
N ALA A 123 15.82 2.07 -0.76
CA ALA A 123 15.18 1.91 0.55
C ALA A 123 15.27 0.49 1.08
N GLY A 124 14.85 -0.49 0.28
CA GLY A 124 14.87 -1.89 0.70
C GLY A 124 13.91 -2.23 1.86
N SER A 125 12.86 -1.44 2.07
CA SER A 125 11.81 -1.74 3.06
C SER A 125 11.04 -3.01 2.70
N ARG A 126 10.69 -3.80 3.71
CA ARG A 126 9.96 -5.05 3.54
C ARG A 126 8.45 -4.82 3.66
N GLN A 127 7.70 -5.33 2.70
CA GLN A 127 6.23 -5.33 2.72
C GLN A 127 5.70 -6.76 2.89
N THR A 128 4.79 -6.96 3.84
CA THR A 128 4.08 -8.23 4.06
C THR A 128 2.67 -8.14 3.49
N LEU A 129 2.32 -9.06 2.58
CA LEU A 129 1.06 -9.05 1.86
C LEU A 129 0.07 -10.06 2.47
N TYR A 130 -1.16 -9.59 2.70
CA TYR A 130 -2.28 -10.32 3.27
C TYR A 130 -3.49 -10.34 2.33
N TYR A 131 -4.44 -11.20 2.65
CA TYR A 131 -5.73 -11.35 1.99
C TYR A 131 -6.85 -11.43 3.03
N ALA A 132 -7.97 -10.76 2.78
CA ALA A 132 -9.17 -10.89 3.59
C ALA A 132 -10.42 -10.88 2.72
N GLU A 133 -11.44 -11.62 3.17
CA GLU A 133 -12.77 -11.60 2.57
C GLU A 133 -13.72 -10.82 3.48
N VAL A 134 -14.55 -9.97 2.87
CA VAL A 134 -15.52 -9.12 3.56
C VAL A 134 -16.93 -9.33 3.02
N ASP A 135 -17.92 -9.00 3.85
CA ASP A 135 -19.33 -8.90 3.49
C ASP A 135 -19.98 -7.70 4.18
N ASP A 136 -21.24 -7.43 3.84
CA ASP A 136 -21.95 -6.24 4.33
C ASP A 136 -22.15 -6.18 5.84
N ARG A 137 -22.08 -7.32 6.53
CA ARG A 137 -22.22 -7.36 8.00
C ARG A 137 -20.95 -6.88 8.70
N MET A 138 -19.83 -6.85 7.98
CA MET A 138 -18.55 -6.39 8.49
C MET A 138 -18.33 -4.89 8.29
N LYS A 139 -19.19 -4.20 7.52
CA LYS A 139 -19.07 -2.75 7.29
C LYS A 139 -19.42 -1.99 8.58
N VAL A 140 -18.47 -1.24 9.12
CA VAL A 140 -18.60 -0.47 10.38
C VAL A 140 -18.46 1.03 10.18
N SER A 141 -17.87 1.46 9.07
CA SER A 141 -17.76 2.87 8.66
C SER A 141 -17.65 2.95 7.13
N GLU A 142 -17.64 4.16 6.57
CA GLU A 142 -17.36 4.35 5.14
C GLU A 142 -15.89 4.05 4.76
N GLY A 143 -14.99 3.94 5.74
CA GLY A 143 -13.54 3.97 5.54
C GLY A 143 -13.04 5.41 5.38
N GLY A 144 -11.86 5.56 4.78
CA GLY A 144 -11.25 6.86 4.49
C GLY A 144 -9.97 7.18 5.26
N GLY A 145 -9.52 6.26 6.11
CA GLY A 145 -8.33 6.43 6.94
C GLY A 145 -8.64 7.13 8.26
N VAL A 146 -7.58 7.52 8.96
CA VAL A 146 -7.65 8.23 10.25
C VAL A 146 -7.06 9.63 10.16
N ASP A 147 -7.33 10.45 11.18
CA ASP A 147 -6.82 11.81 11.30
C ASP A 147 -7.07 12.69 10.07
N ASN A 148 -6.01 13.04 9.33
CA ASN A 148 -6.04 13.92 8.17
C ASN A 148 -5.87 13.17 6.84
N GLU A 149 -5.99 11.84 6.87
CA GLU A 149 -5.94 11.04 5.66
C GLU A 149 -7.14 11.34 4.76
N LEU A 150 -6.88 11.32 3.45
CA LEU A 150 -7.87 11.55 2.41
C LEU A 150 -7.83 10.36 1.45
N ILE A 151 -8.45 9.27 1.90
CA ILE A 151 -8.46 8.00 1.18
C ILE A 151 -9.86 7.76 0.61
N GLU A 152 -9.94 7.47 -0.67
CA GLU A 152 -11.18 7.06 -1.34
C GLU A 152 -11.19 5.54 -1.44
N VAL A 153 -12.20 4.89 -0.83
CA VAL A 153 -12.45 3.46 -1.04
C VAL A 153 -13.03 3.26 -2.43
N ILE A 154 -12.40 2.40 -3.23
CA ILE A 154 -12.88 2.06 -4.57
C ILE A 154 -13.16 0.58 -4.69
N GLU A 155 -14.17 0.25 -5.50
CA GLU A 155 -14.50 -1.13 -5.82
C GLU A 155 -14.16 -1.45 -7.27
N MET A 156 -13.51 -2.59 -7.49
CA MET A 156 -13.10 -3.05 -8.81
C MET A 156 -13.62 -4.46 -9.08
N THR A 157 -14.24 -4.70 -10.25
CA THR A 157 -14.54 -6.08 -10.63
C THR A 157 -13.26 -6.85 -10.91
N PRO A 158 -13.23 -8.16 -10.64
CA PRO A 158 -12.15 -9.03 -11.08
C PRO A 158 -11.84 -8.93 -12.57
N GLN A 159 -12.86 -8.70 -13.41
CA GLN A 159 -12.68 -8.56 -14.83
C GLN A 159 -11.97 -7.26 -15.21
N LYS A 160 -12.32 -6.13 -14.55
CA LYS A 160 -11.62 -4.84 -14.75
C LYS A 160 -10.16 -4.95 -14.29
N ALA A 161 -9.92 -5.62 -13.16
CA ALA A 161 -8.59 -5.83 -12.59
C ALA A 161 -7.60 -6.47 -13.59
N LYS A 162 -8.05 -7.41 -14.44
CA LYS A 162 -7.20 -8.04 -15.48
C LYS A 162 -6.66 -7.04 -16.50
N THR A 163 -7.47 -6.05 -16.88
CA THR A 163 -7.04 -5.00 -17.82
C THR A 163 -6.31 -3.87 -17.11
N PHE A 164 -6.72 -3.57 -15.87
CA PHE A 164 -6.15 -2.53 -15.03
C PHE A 164 -4.63 -2.68 -14.83
N ILE A 165 -4.12 -3.89 -14.59
CA ILE A 165 -2.69 -4.08 -14.31
C ILE A 165 -1.79 -3.61 -15.48
N TYR A 166 -2.31 -3.60 -16.71
CA TYR A 166 -1.57 -3.17 -17.91
C TYR A 166 -1.84 -1.72 -18.32
N ASP A 167 -2.76 -1.02 -17.66
CA ASP A 167 -3.12 0.35 -18.02
C ASP A 167 -2.11 1.37 -17.49
N GLU A 168 -1.14 1.76 -18.31
CA GLU A 168 -0.06 2.70 -17.93
C GLU A 168 -0.56 4.11 -17.59
N SER A 169 -1.81 4.47 -17.92
CA SER A 169 -2.37 5.77 -17.54
C SER A 169 -2.70 5.89 -16.04
N ILE A 170 -2.66 4.78 -15.31
CA ILE A 170 -3.00 4.72 -13.89
C ILE A 170 -1.76 4.38 -13.07
N ALA A 171 -1.38 5.27 -12.16
CA ALA A 171 -0.35 4.99 -11.17
C ALA A 171 -0.82 3.91 -10.18
N LYS A 172 -0.01 2.85 -10.05
CA LYS A 172 -0.30 1.68 -9.21
C LYS A 172 0.99 1.01 -8.76
N THR A 173 0.91 0.19 -7.72
CA THR A 173 2.10 -0.49 -7.16
C THR A 173 2.30 -1.89 -7.74
N PRO A 174 3.55 -2.38 -7.84
CA PRO A 174 3.83 -3.77 -8.18
C PRO A 174 3.19 -4.78 -7.23
N GLY A 175 3.08 -4.43 -5.94
CA GLY A 175 2.42 -5.26 -4.93
C GLY A 175 0.93 -5.51 -5.25
N LEU A 176 0.21 -4.47 -5.70
CA LEU A 176 -1.17 -4.61 -6.16
C LEU A 176 -1.28 -5.53 -7.38
N MET A 177 -0.42 -5.35 -8.38
CA MET A 177 -0.43 -6.20 -9.58
C MET A 177 -0.18 -7.67 -9.22
N PHE A 178 0.79 -7.93 -8.33
CA PHE A 178 1.05 -9.28 -7.83
C PHE A 178 -0.15 -9.87 -7.08
N ALA A 179 -0.77 -9.09 -6.18
CA ALA A 179 -1.93 -9.53 -5.42
C ALA A 179 -3.10 -9.93 -6.35
N PHE A 180 -3.34 -9.17 -7.41
CA PHE A 180 -4.34 -9.52 -8.42
C PHE A 180 -3.99 -10.82 -9.14
N MET A 181 -2.74 -10.99 -9.57
CA MET A 181 -2.30 -12.22 -10.22
C MET A 181 -2.48 -13.45 -9.32
N TRP A 182 -2.09 -13.32 -8.05
CA TRP A 182 -2.30 -14.35 -7.03
C TRP A 182 -3.79 -14.67 -6.84
N TRP A 183 -4.64 -13.64 -6.77
CA TRP A 183 -6.09 -13.83 -6.61
C TRP A 183 -6.70 -14.51 -7.84
N PHE A 184 -6.31 -14.12 -9.06
CA PHE A 184 -6.78 -14.78 -10.29
C PHE A 184 -6.36 -16.25 -10.38
N GLU A 185 -5.25 -16.63 -9.77
CA GLU A 185 -4.81 -18.02 -9.67
C GLU A 185 -5.61 -18.78 -8.60
N LYS A 186 -5.80 -18.17 -7.42
CA LYS A 186 -6.61 -18.73 -6.32
C LYS A 186 -8.07 -18.96 -6.73
N SER A 187 -8.67 -18.00 -7.45
CA SER A 187 -10.09 -17.98 -7.81
C SER A 187 -10.45 -18.87 -9.02
N LYS A 188 -9.46 -19.50 -9.67
CA LYS A 188 -9.70 -20.48 -10.76
C LYS A 188 -10.01 -21.89 -10.24
N LYS A 189 -9.95 -22.10 -8.94
CA LYS A 189 -10.41 -23.33 -8.26
C LYS A 189 -11.90 -23.24 -8.00
#